data_AF-A0A8T3SQ09-F1
#
_entry.id   AF-A0A8T3SQ09-F1
#
_cell.length_a   1.000
_cell.length_b   1.000
_cell.length_c   1.000
_cell.angle_alpha   90.00
_cell.angle_beta   90.00
_cell.angle_gamma   90.00
#
_symmetry.space_group_name_H-M   'P 1'
#
loop_
_entity.id
_entity.type
_entity.pdbx_description
1 polymer ?
#
loop_
_entity_poly.entity_id
_entity_poly.type
_entity_poly.pdbx_seq_one_letter_code
_entity_poly.pdbx_strand_id
1 'polypeptide(L)'
;MGRLGDGGPWIGFGYRAGACRMVLGTADGVLDSGADADLTLALAIAHFAGALEGGPPDFEATQSDLSALVSHLVRAEVDPVRRALLGEAMDAIDDGLAGDAVAEKLEAARSPRIDSVDAVELLSMKAREMVAGA
;
A
#
# COMPACT_ATOMS: atom_id res chain seq x y z
N MET A 1 -9.43 1.11 0.14
CA MET A 1 -9.30 0.23 -1.05
C MET A 1 -9.48 1.06 -2.32
N GLY A 2 -9.04 0.57 -3.48
CA GLY A 2 -9.23 1.26 -4.76
C GLY A 2 -9.00 0.35 -5.96
N ARG A 3 -9.32 0.81 -7.18
CA ARG A 3 -9.06 0.05 -8.42
C ARG A 3 -7.74 0.44 -9.05
N LEU A 4 -7.08 -0.56 -9.64
CA LEU A 4 -5.94 -0.36 -10.53
C LEU A 4 -6.42 0.04 -11.94
N GLY A 5 -6.71 1.32 -12.10
CA GLY A 5 -7.26 1.90 -13.34
C GLY A 5 -8.69 1.47 -13.66
N ASP A 6 -9.25 2.06 -14.72
CA ASP A 6 -10.64 1.86 -15.12
C ASP A 6 -10.93 0.39 -15.46
N GLY A 7 -11.94 -0.17 -14.81
CA GLY A 7 -12.32 -1.58 -14.93
C GLY A 7 -11.31 -2.59 -14.36
N GLY A 8 -10.19 -2.14 -13.77
CA GLY A 8 -9.19 -3.00 -13.16
C GLY A 8 -9.64 -3.69 -11.87
N PRO A 9 -8.85 -4.63 -11.34
CA PRO A 9 -9.20 -5.34 -10.13
C PRO A 9 -9.15 -4.41 -8.90
N TRP A 10 -9.95 -4.76 -7.89
CA TRP A 10 -9.95 -4.08 -6.61
C TRP A 10 -8.75 -4.48 -5.79
N ILE A 11 -8.01 -3.51 -5.27
CA ILE A 11 -6.90 -3.74 -4.35
C ILE A 11 -7.12 -3.03 -3.02
N GLY A 12 -6.55 -3.61 -1.98
CA GLY A 12 -6.58 -3.08 -0.63
C GLY A 12 -5.52 -3.73 0.24
N PHE A 13 -5.57 -3.41 1.53
CA PHE A 13 -4.77 -4.08 2.54
C PHE A 13 -5.67 -4.91 3.45
N GLY A 14 -5.11 -6.00 3.96
CA GLY A 14 -5.72 -6.82 5.00
C GLY A 14 -4.74 -7.08 6.13
N TYR A 15 -5.27 -7.25 7.33
CA TYR A 15 -4.48 -7.73 8.47
C TYR A 15 -4.86 -9.16 8.79
N ARG A 16 -3.87 -10.06 8.83
CA ARG A 16 -4.09 -11.44 9.27
C ARG A 16 -2.82 -12.00 9.89
N ALA A 17 -2.97 -12.66 11.03
CA ALA A 17 -1.87 -13.16 11.86
C ALA A 17 -0.84 -12.07 12.24
N GLY A 18 -1.29 -10.83 12.46
CA GLY A 18 -0.43 -9.72 12.88
C GLY A 18 0.43 -9.11 11.77
N ALA A 19 0.30 -9.58 10.52
CA ALA A 19 0.99 -9.02 9.36
C ALA A 19 0.00 -8.32 8.42
N CYS A 20 0.44 -7.20 7.86
CA CYS A 20 -0.25 -6.55 6.75
C CYS A 20 0.08 -7.24 5.42
N ARG A 21 -0.89 -7.26 4.50
CA ARG A 21 -0.78 -7.87 3.18
C ARG A 21 -1.61 -7.11 2.16
N MET A 22 -1.19 -7.13 0.89
CA MET A 22 -2.06 -6.71 -0.21
C MET A 22 -3.15 -7.77 -0.42
N VAL A 23 -4.40 -7.32 -0.53
CA VAL A 23 -5.56 -8.14 -0.91
C VAL A 23 -6.10 -7.69 -2.27
N LEU A 24 -6.55 -8.67 -3.05
CA LEU A 24 -7.10 -8.48 -4.40
C LEU A 24 -8.54 -9.01 -4.43
N GLY A 25 -9.50 -8.15 -4.73
CA GLY A 25 -10.88 -8.54 -4.98
C GLY A 25 -11.06 -9.01 -6.42
N THR A 26 -11.57 -10.23 -6.57
CA THR A 26 -11.88 -10.88 -7.85
C THR A 26 -13.36 -11.28 -7.91
N ALA A 27 -13.84 -11.77 -9.06
CA ALA A 27 -15.20 -12.29 -9.18
C ALA A 27 -15.46 -13.51 -8.28
N ASP A 28 -14.44 -14.33 -8.06
CA ASP A 28 -14.53 -15.61 -7.34
C ASP A 28 -14.19 -15.49 -5.84
N GLY A 29 -13.78 -14.29 -5.39
CA GLY A 29 -13.47 -14.02 -3.98
C GLY A 29 -12.30 -13.07 -3.79
N VAL A 30 -11.63 -13.19 -2.64
CA VAL A 30 -10.47 -12.37 -2.25
C VAL A 30 -9.21 -13.22 -2.26
N LEU A 31 -8.21 -12.78 -3.01
CA LEU A 31 -6.87 -13.35 -3.01
C LEU A 31 -5.94 -12.52 -2.11
N ASP A 32 -4.97 -13.15 -1.47
CA ASP A 32 -3.98 -12.47 -0.62
C ASP A 32 -2.55 -12.76 -1.09
N SER A 33 -1.73 -11.71 -1.09
CA SER A 33 -0.34 -11.77 -1.58
C SER A 33 0.65 -12.43 -0.62
N GLY A 34 0.21 -12.80 0.59
CA GLY A 34 1.11 -13.03 1.72
C GLY A 34 1.64 -11.72 2.34
N ALA A 35 2.44 -11.83 3.39
CA ALA A 35 3.04 -10.65 4.03
C ALA A 35 4.24 -10.17 3.20
N ASP A 36 4.12 -8.98 2.62
CA ASP A 36 5.18 -8.34 1.84
C ASP A 36 5.18 -6.84 2.13
N ALA A 37 6.25 -6.35 2.76
CA ALA A 37 6.38 -4.97 3.18
C ALA A 37 6.49 -4.00 1.98
N ASP A 38 7.13 -4.43 0.90
CA ASP A 38 7.36 -3.59 -0.28
C ASP A 38 6.03 -3.43 -1.06
N LEU A 39 5.21 -4.49 -1.16
CA LEU A 39 3.84 -4.38 -1.71
C LEU A 39 2.92 -3.54 -0.82
N THR A 40 3.07 -3.66 0.50
CA THR A 40 2.30 -2.87 1.48
C THR A 40 2.64 -1.39 1.39
N LEU A 41 3.93 -1.06 1.24
CA LEU A 41 4.40 0.30 1.00
C LEU A 41 3.89 0.85 -0.34
N ALA A 42 4.01 0.08 -1.43
CA ALA A 42 3.50 0.47 -2.75
C ALA A 42 1.99 0.77 -2.71
N LEU A 43 1.21 -0.01 -1.97
CA LEU A 43 -0.22 0.24 -1.78
C LEU A 43 -0.48 1.56 -1.04
N ALA A 44 0.29 1.85 0.01
CA ALA A 44 0.17 3.11 0.74
C ALA A 44 0.50 4.30 -0.18
N ILE A 45 1.59 4.20 -0.94
CA ILE A 45 1.99 5.21 -1.94
C ILE A 45 0.87 5.45 -2.95
N ALA A 46 0.38 4.38 -3.61
CA ALA A 46 -0.65 4.50 -4.63
C ALA A 46 -1.95 5.13 -4.10
N HIS A 47 -2.29 4.83 -2.84
CA HIS A 47 -3.44 5.43 -2.17
C HIS A 47 -3.24 6.94 -1.95
N PHE A 48 -2.14 7.35 -1.33
CA PHE A 48 -1.87 8.76 -1.02
C PHE A 48 -1.61 9.61 -2.27
N ALA A 49 -1.04 9.02 -3.32
CA ALA A 49 -0.87 9.67 -4.62
C ALA A 49 -2.19 9.85 -5.39
N GLY A 50 -3.32 9.34 -4.88
CA GLY A 50 -4.60 9.38 -5.58
C GLY A 50 -4.61 8.57 -6.88
N ALA A 51 -3.70 7.58 -6.99
CA ALA A 51 -3.54 6.77 -8.20
C ALA A 51 -4.52 5.60 -8.29
N LEU A 52 -5.26 5.34 -7.20
CA LEU A 52 -6.31 4.32 -7.15
C LEU A 52 -7.67 4.96 -7.36
N GLU A 53 -8.46 4.40 -8.28
CA GLU A 53 -9.83 4.87 -8.48
C GLU A 53 -10.73 4.46 -7.30
N GLY A 54 -11.63 5.37 -6.91
CA GLY A 54 -12.37 5.31 -5.66
C GLY A 54 -13.15 4.01 -5.42
N GLY A 55 -12.97 3.45 -4.22
CA GLY A 55 -13.75 2.36 -3.64
C GLY A 55 -15.24 2.65 -3.52
N PRO A 56 -16.10 1.62 -3.33
CA PRO A 56 -17.38 1.86 -2.71
C PRO A 56 -17.13 2.56 -1.35
N PRO A 57 -17.91 3.57 -0.96
CA PRO A 57 -17.65 4.38 0.24
C PRO A 57 -17.47 3.54 1.52
N ASP A 58 -18.19 2.43 1.62
CA ASP A 58 -18.13 1.51 2.76
C ASP A 58 -16.76 0.82 2.93
N PHE A 59 -15.87 0.92 1.94
CA PHE A 59 -14.55 0.28 1.91
C PHE A 59 -13.39 1.29 1.67
N GLU A 60 -13.69 2.57 1.79
CA GLU A 60 -12.67 3.61 1.80
C GLU A 60 -11.79 3.46 3.05
N ALA A 61 -10.47 3.56 2.87
CA ALA A 61 -9.56 3.47 4.00
C ALA A 61 -9.66 4.78 4.79
N THR A 62 -9.87 4.69 6.10
CA THR A 62 -9.84 5.89 6.94
C THR A 62 -8.40 6.33 7.17
N GLN A 63 -8.21 7.59 7.57
CA GLN A 63 -6.89 8.08 8.00
C GLN A 63 -6.29 7.22 9.13
N SER A 64 -7.13 6.70 10.04
CA SER A 64 -6.67 5.77 11.09
C SER A 64 -6.17 4.45 10.52
N ASP A 65 -6.79 3.92 9.47
CA ASP A 65 -6.34 2.67 8.85
C ASP A 65 -4.98 2.85 8.16
N LEU A 66 -4.79 4.01 7.51
CA LEU A 66 -3.54 4.38 6.85
C LEU A 66 -2.41 4.66 7.86
N SER A 67 -2.70 5.37 8.96
CA SER A 67 -1.73 5.56 10.05
C SER A 67 -1.34 4.20 10.66
N ALA A 68 -2.31 3.30 10.88
CA ALA A 68 -2.01 1.94 11.35
C ALA A 68 -1.14 1.14 10.37
N LEU A 69 -1.41 1.27 9.05
CA LEU A 69 -0.62 0.66 7.97
C LEU A 69 0.84 1.10 8.00
N VAL A 70 1.07 2.40 8.02
CA VAL A 70 2.43 2.96 8.05
C VAL A 70 3.11 2.64 9.38
N SER A 71 2.39 2.69 10.50
CA SER A 71 2.90 2.29 11.82
C SER A 71 3.37 0.85 11.84
N HIS A 72 2.65 -0.05 11.17
CA HIS A 72 3.07 -1.42 11.02
C HIS A 72 4.38 -1.54 10.22
N LEU A 73 4.52 -0.82 9.11
CA LEU A 73 5.75 -0.79 8.31
C LEU A 73 6.94 -0.30 9.14
N VAL A 74 6.76 0.80 9.90
CA VAL A 74 7.81 1.36 10.78
C VAL A 74 8.27 0.34 11.82
N ARG A 75 7.33 -0.38 12.44
CA ARG A 75 7.64 -1.38 13.48
C ARG A 75 8.32 -2.62 12.92
N ALA A 76 7.96 -3.03 11.71
CA ALA A 76 8.49 -4.24 11.07
C ALA A 76 9.83 -4.01 10.34
N GLU A 77 10.13 -2.76 9.95
CA GLU A 77 11.35 -2.43 9.23
C GLU A 77 12.59 -2.63 10.12
N VAL A 78 13.60 -3.28 9.56
CA VAL A 78 14.85 -3.65 10.24
C VAL A 78 15.95 -2.62 9.96
N ASP A 79 15.97 -2.06 8.75
CA ASP A 79 16.91 -1.03 8.32
C ASP A 79 16.61 0.30 9.05
N PRO A 80 17.55 0.83 9.85
CA PRO A 80 17.33 2.06 10.61
C PRO A 80 17.10 3.29 9.72
N VAL A 81 17.67 3.34 8.51
CA VAL A 81 17.50 4.46 7.58
C VAL A 81 16.09 4.44 7.01
N ARG A 82 15.65 3.30 6.47
CA ARG A 82 14.26 3.15 5.99
C ARG A 82 13.25 3.37 7.12
N ARG A 83 13.53 2.88 8.33
CA ARG A 83 12.66 3.11 9.49
C ARG A 83 12.50 4.60 9.81
N ALA A 84 13.58 5.37 9.74
CA ALA A 84 13.51 6.83 9.96
C ALA A 84 12.65 7.51 8.90
N LEU A 85 12.82 7.16 7.62
CA LEU A 85 12.04 7.71 6.50
C LEU A 85 10.55 7.34 6.61
N LEU A 86 10.22 6.10 6.98
CA LEU A 86 8.85 5.69 7.28
C LEU A 86 8.27 6.45 8.49
N GLY A 87 9.11 6.79 9.48
CA GLY A 87 8.74 7.63 10.60
C GLY A 87 8.34 9.04 10.17
N GLU A 88 9.12 9.67 9.30
CA GLU A 88 8.79 10.99 8.74
C GLU A 88 7.48 10.98 7.94
N ALA A 89 7.21 9.89 7.21
CA ALA A 89 5.94 9.72 6.51
C ALA A 89 4.76 9.57 7.49
N MET A 90 4.97 8.92 8.63
CA MET A 90 3.94 8.80 9.66
C MET A 90 3.66 10.13 10.36
N ASP A 91 4.70 10.89 10.70
CA ASP A 91 4.54 12.24 11.26
C ASP A 91 3.74 13.13 10.30
N ALA A 92 4.01 13.03 8.99
CA ALA A 92 3.23 13.76 7.98
C ALA A 92 1.75 13.37 7.94
N ILE A 93 1.41 12.09 8.13
CA ILE A 93 0.02 11.62 8.22
C ILE A 93 -0.66 12.17 9.48
N ASP A 94 0.04 12.13 10.61
CA ASP A 94 -0.48 12.59 11.90
C ASP A 94 -0.64 14.11 11.94
N ASP A 95 0.24 14.85 11.26
CA ASP A 95 0.15 16.30 11.05
C ASP A 95 -0.94 16.71 10.03
N GLY A 96 -1.53 15.74 9.32
CA GLY A 96 -2.60 15.98 8.34
C GLY A 96 -2.11 16.64 7.05
N LEU A 97 -0.88 16.33 6.61
CA LEU A 97 -0.37 16.80 5.32
C LEU A 97 -1.22 16.28 4.14
N ALA A 98 -1.10 16.97 3.01
CA ALA A 98 -1.72 16.56 1.76
C ALA A 98 -1.19 15.20 1.28
N GLY A 99 -2.04 14.44 0.57
CA GLY A 99 -1.71 13.07 0.16
C GLY A 99 -0.48 12.97 -0.73
N ASP A 100 -0.29 13.91 -1.64
CA ASP A 100 0.91 13.99 -2.49
C ASP A 100 2.20 14.18 -1.67
N ALA A 101 2.17 15.03 -0.65
CA ALA A 101 3.31 15.22 0.26
C ALA A 101 3.60 13.98 1.11
N VAL A 102 2.57 13.24 1.54
CA VAL A 102 2.75 11.95 2.23
C VAL A 102 3.32 10.90 1.27
N ALA A 103 2.82 10.85 0.03
CA ALA A 103 3.31 9.92 -0.99
C ALA A 103 4.80 10.15 -1.29
N GLU A 104 5.24 11.40 -1.43
CA GLU A 104 6.66 11.74 -1.63
C GLU A 104 7.56 11.20 -0.50
N LYS A 105 7.10 11.30 0.75
CA LYS A 105 7.84 10.76 1.92
C LYS A 105 7.87 9.24 1.94
N LEU A 106 6.77 8.58 1.58
CA LEU A 106 6.72 7.12 1.46
C LEU A 106 7.59 6.61 0.31
N GLU A 107 7.64 7.33 -0.81
CA GLU A 107 8.53 7.05 -1.95
C GLU A 107 10.01 7.06 -1.53
N ALA A 108 10.41 8.00 -0.67
CA ALA A 108 11.78 8.03 -0.13
C ALA A 108 12.16 6.78 0.67
N ALA A 109 11.18 6.07 1.26
CA ALA A 109 11.40 4.88 2.09
C ALA A 109 11.45 3.55 1.29
N ARG A 110 11.34 3.62 -0.03
CA ARG A 110 11.35 2.42 -0.88
C ARG A 110 12.68 1.67 -0.80
N SER A 111 12.58 0.36 -1.04
CA SER A 111 13.75 -0.51 -1.01
C SER A 111 14.45 -0.48 -2.37
N PRO A 112 15.79 -0.57 -2.41
CA PRO A 112 16.54 -0.64 -3.68
C PRO A 112 16.09 -1.76 -4.63
N ARG A 113 15.38 -2.78 -4.12
CA ARG A 113 14.84 -3.89 -4.92
C ARG A 113 13.67 -3.45 -5.79
N ILE A 114 12.90 -2.47 -5.33
CA ILE A 114 11.70 -2.01 -6.00
C ILE A 114 11.82 -0.58 -6.52
N ASP A 115 12.83 0.21 -6.13
CA ASP A 115 13.01 1.63 -6.51
C ASP A 115 12.87 1.94 -8.01
N SER A 116 13.15 0.98 -8.89
CA SER A 116 13.06 1.17 -10.34
C SER A 116 11.67 0.97 -10.95
N VAL A 117 10.68 0.45 -10.20
CA VAL A 117 9.34 0.09 -10.72
C VAL A 117 8.28 0.95 -10.05
N ASP A 118 7.49 1.70 -10.80
CA ASP A 118 6.41 2.52 -10.22
C ASP A 118 5.50 1.72 -9.27
N ALA A 119 5.01 2.33 -8.19
CA ALA A 119 4.19 1.64 -7.19
C ALA A 119 2.92 1.00 -7.79
N VAL A 120 2.24 1.70 -8.70
CA VAL A 120 1.04 1.19 -9.39
C VAL A 120 1.41 0.08 -10.35
N GLU A 121 2.54 0.21 -11.05
CA GLU A 121 3.07 -0.83 -11.92
C GLU A 121 3.37 -2.12 -11.14
N LEU A 122 4.05 -2.01 -9.99
CA LEU A 122 4.36 -3.14 -9.11
C LEU A 122 3.08 -3.84 -8.63
N LEU A 123 2.09 -3.08 -8.17
CA LEU A 123 0.79 -3.62 -7.74
C LEU A 123 0.06 -4.31 -8.89
N SER A 124 0.13 -3.73 -10.10
CA SER A 124 -0.50 -4.29 -11.31
C SER A 124 0.17 -5.59 -11.76
N MET A 125 1.50 -5.65 -11.73
CA MET A 125 2.25 -6.89 -11.97
C MET A 125 1.84 -7.96 -10.97
N LYS A 126 1.79 -7.61 -9.69
CA LYS A 126 1.44 -8.57 -8.65
C LYS A 126 0.00 -9.08 -8.75
N ALA A 127 -0.94 -8.19 -9.05
CA ALA A 127 -2.33 -8.56 -9.25
C ALA A 127 -2.49 -9.59 -10.39
N ARG A 128 -1.76 -9.39 -11.51
CA ARG A 128 -1.77 -10.33 -12.64
C ARG A 128 -1.19 -11.70 -12.26
N GLU A 129 -0.09 -11.73 -11.52
CA GLU A 129 0.50 -12.98 -11.01
C GLU A 129 -0.49 -13.75 -10.13
N MET A 130 -1.17 -13.05 -9.22
CA MET A 130 -2.12 -13.67 -8.30
C MET A 130 -3.31 -14.28 -9.03
N VAL A 131 -3.82 -13.62 -10.07
CA VAL A 131 -4.93 -14.15 -10.88
C VAL A 131 -4.46 -15.34 -11.74
N ALA A 132 -3.24 -15.31 -12.27
CA ALA A 132 -2.71 -16.41 -13.08
C ALA A 132 -2.37 -17.67 -12.27
N GLY A 133 -2.13 -17.53 -10.96
CA GLY A 133 -1.82 -18.63 -10.04
C GLY A 133 -3.00 -19.17 -9.24
N ALA A 134 -4.19 -18.57 -9.35
CA ALA A 134 -5.42 -19.01 -8.71
C ALA A 134 -6.17 -20.04 -9.57
#